data_AF-A0A6J4WX47-F1
#
_entry.id   AF-A0A6J4WX47-F1
#
_cell.length_a   1.000
_cell.length_b   1.000
_cell.length_c   1.000
_cell.angle_alpha   90.00
_cell.angle_beta   90.00
_cell.angle_gamma   90.00
#
_symmetry.space_group_name_H-M   'P 1'
#
loop_
_entity.id
_entity.type
_entity.pdbx_description
1 polymer ?
#
loop_
_entity_poly.entity_id
_entity_poly.type
_entity_poly.pdbx_seq_one_letter_code
_entity_poly.pdbx_strand_id
1 'polypeptide(L)'
;MQPDQLFYNIGIYTYIWLLTNNKPVSRKQQVRIIDARQQFDKEPKSFGNKRNRILDRHRQWIEELYRSNETDDRQDDHVKIFRNTDFAYHKVSVVFWQTDENDQPAYLTELYSRAFTPANFKKEQQFY
;
A
#
# COMPACT_ATOMS: atom_id res chain seq x y z
N MET A 1 -3.16 -7.92 6.85
CA MET A 1 -2.50 -9.17 6.38
C MET A 1 -3.30 -10.37 6.86
N GLN A 2 -3.35 -11.46 6.10
CA GLN A 2 -3.94 -12.72 6.57
C GLN A 2 -2.93 -13.58 7.34
N PRO A 3 -3.39 -14.59 8.10
CA PRO A 3 -2.51 -15.59 8.71
C PRO A 3 -1.60 -16.28 7.69
N ASP A 4 -0.41 -16.68 8.15
CA ASP A 4 0.46 -17.58 7.40
C ASP A 4 -0.19 -18.98 7.29
N GLN A 5 0.32 -19.85 6.41
CA GLN A 5 -0.08 -21.27 6.36
C GLN A 5 -1.60 -21.51 6.27
N LEU A 6 -2.34 -20.55 5.71
CA LEU A 6 -3.79 -20.62 5.55
C LEU A 6 -4.19 -21.47 4.34
N PHE A 7 -3.33 -21.53 3.33
CA PHE A 7 -3.54 -22.21 2.06
C PHE A 7 -2.51 -23.33 1.85
N TYR A 8 -2.88 -24.32 1.05
CA TYR A 8 -2.11 -25.55 0.87
C TYR A 8 -0.74 -25.35 0.19
N ASN A 9 -0.63 -24.38 -0.72
CA ASN A 9 0.45 -24.32 -1.72
C ASN A 9 1.29 -23.03 -1.72
N ILE A 10 1.08 -22.12 -0.76
CA ILE A 10 1.77 -20.83 -0.73
C ILE A 10 2.39 -20.56 0.63
N GLY A 11 3.71 -20.36 0.64
CA GLY A 11 4.51 -20.01 1.82
C GLY A 11 4.65 -18.50 2.04
N ILE A 12 3.86 -17.69 1.34
CA ILE A 12 3.90 -16.22 1.42
C ILE A 12 2.66 -15.69 2.13
N TYR A 13 2.79 -14.51 2.75
CA TYR A 13 1.64 -13.79 3.29
C TYR A 13 0.68 -13.37 2.17
N THR A 14 -0.61 -13.46 2.46
CA THR A 14 -1.67 -13.07 1.53
C THR A 14 -2.43 -11.85 2.03
N TYR A 15 -3.02 -11.13 1.09
CA TYR A 15 -3.76 -9.91 1.32
C TYR A 15 -5.08 -9.97 0.57
N ILE A 16 -6.12 -9.36 1.13
CA ILE A 16 -7.40 -9.13 0.45
C ILE A 16 -7.57 -7.63 0.32
N TRP A 17 -7.80 -7.17 -0.91
CA TRP A 17 -8.10 -5.78 -1.19
C TRP A 17 -9.60 -5.62 -1.43
N LEU A 18 -10.24 -4.78 -0.62
CA LEU A 18 -11.63 -4.38 -0.80
C LEU A 18 -11.65 -2.95 -1.32
N LEU A 19 -12.04 -2.79 -2.58
CA LEU A 19 -12.09 -1.50 -3.27
C LEU A 19 -13.55 -1.11 -3.49
N THR A 20 -13.89 0.12 -3.13
CA THR A 20 -15.21 0.70 -3.40
C THR A 20 -15.09 2.20 -3.62
N ASN A 21 -15.80 2.69 -4.64
CA ASN A 21 -15.95 4.12 -4.90
C ASN A 21 -17.09 4.73 -4.06
N ASN A 22 -17.99 3.90 -3.53
CA ASN A 22 -19.13 4.32 -2.72
C ASN A 22 -18.80 4.23 -1.23
N LYS A 23 -17.89 5.10 -0.75
CA LYS A 23 -17.56 5.23 0.68
C LYS A 23 -18.41 6.31 1.34
N PRO A 24 -18.85 6.11 2.61
CA PRO A 24 -19.48 7.17 3.38
C PRO A 24 -18.53 8.36 3.53
N VAL A 25 -19.08 9.57 3.71
CA VAL A 25 -18.30 10.82 3.74
C VAL A 25 -17.15 10.75 4.75
N SER A 26 -17.39 10.17 5.92
CA SER A 26 -16.40 9.99 6.99
C SER A 26 -15.19 9.14 6.60
N ARG A 27 -15.31 8.23 5.62
CA ARG A 27 -14.23 7.31 5.19
C ARG A 27 -13.69 7.62 3.80
N LYS A 28 -14.13 8.71 3.18
CA LYS A 28 -13.60 9.13 1.88
C LYS A 28 -12.13 9.47 2.02
N GLN A 29 -11.36 9.18 0.97
CA GLN A 29 -9.90 9.42 0.91
C GLN A 29 -9.07 8.69 1.99
N GLN A 30 -9.68 7.79 2.76
CA GLN A 30 -8.98 6.96 3.74
C GLN A 30 -8.82 5.52 3.24
N VAL A 31 -7.68 4.95 3.60
CA VAL A 31 -7.34 3.53 3.43
C VAL A 31 -7.18 2.94 4.82
N ARG A 32 -7.93 1.87 5.09
CA ARG A 32 -7.82 1.11 6.35
C ARG A 32 -7.10 -0.20 6.08
N ILE A 33 -6.07 -0.48 6.86
CA ILE A 33 -5.35 -1.74 6.84
C ILE A 33 -5.67 -2.47 8.14
N ILE A 34 -6.18 -3.70 8.02
CA ILE A 34 -6.46 -4.59 9.16
C ILE A 34 -5.41 -5.71 9.17
N ASP A 35 -4.76 -5.89 10.31
CA ASP A 35 -3.82 -6.98 10.56
C ASP A 35 -4.50 -8.17 11.24
N ALA A 36 -4.86 -9.16 10.42
CA ALA A 36 -5.48 -10.40 10.85
C ALA A 36 -4.48 -11.56 10.95
N ARG A 37 -3.16 -11.31 10.99
CA ARG A 37 -2.14 -12.38 11.04
C ARG A 37 -2.35 -13.38 12.18
N GLN A 38 -2.85 -12.92 13.31
CA GLN A 38 -3.10 -13.74 14.51
C GLN A 38 -4.53 -14.29 14.59
N GLN A 39 -5.36 -14.06 13.57
CA GLN A 39 -6.77 -14.46 13.57
C GLN A 39 -6.95 -15.84 12.94
N PHE A 40 -6.51 -16.88 13.64
CA PHE A 40 -6.64 -18.26 13.20
C PHE A 40 -6.67 -19.24 14.35
N ASP A 41 -7.14 -20.45 14.04
CA ASP A 41 -6.89 -21.65 14.83
C ASP A 41 -5.96 -22.58 14.09
N LYS A 42 -5.29 -23.47 14.82
CA LYS A 42 -4.59 -24.59 14.19
C LYS A 42 -5.59 -25.56 13.59
N GLU A 43 -5.25 -26.08 12.42
CA GLU A 43 -5.97 -27.19 11.81
C GLU A 43 -5.83 -28.43 12.70
N PRO A 44 -6.91 -29.20 12.95
CA PRO A 44 -6.83 -30.46 13.71
C PRO A 44 -5.90 -31.47 13.05
N LYS A 45 -5.78 -31.41 11.72
CA LYS A 45 -4.85 -32.18 10.91
C LYS A 45 -4.21 -31.26 9.89
N SER A 46 -2.89 -31.21 9.87
CA SER A 46 -2.15 -30.46 8.85
C SER A 46 -2.36 -31.07 7.47
N PHE A 47 -2.61 -30.22 6.47
CA PHE A 47 -2.71 -30.64 5.08
C PHE A 47 -1.61 -29.98 4.26
N GLY A 48 -0.44 -30.63 4.18
CA GLY A 48 0.74 -30.04 3.57
C GLY A 48 1.17 -28.77 4.32
N ASN A 49 1.24 -27.64 3.62
CA ASN A 49 1.57 -26.35 4.23
C ASN A 49 0.38 -25.65 4.88
N LYS A 50 -0.85 -26.16 4.70
CA LYS A 50 -2.02 -25.63 5.39
C LYS A 50 -2.05 -26.13 6.83
N ARG A 51 -1.84 -25.21 7.79
CA ARG A 51 -1.84 -25.48 9.23
C ARG A 51 -2.76 -24.57 10.02
N ASN A 52 -3.22 -23.47 9.41
CA ASN A 52 -4.08 -22.49 10.05
C ASN A 52 -5.46 -22.49 9.36
N ARG A 53 -6.52 -22.26 10.15
CA ARG A 53 -7.90 -22.08 9.68
C ARG A 53 -8.53 -20.82 10.27
N ILE A 54 -9.34 -20.16 9.46
CA ILE A 54 -10.18 -19.04 9.88
C ILE A 54 -11.58 -19.61 10.17
N LEU A 55 -12.02 -19.41 11.41
CA LEU A 55 -13.36 -19.79 11.90
C LEU A 55 -14.27 -18.57 11.89
N ASP A 56 -15.56 -18.77 12.13
CA ASP A 56 -16.54 -17.68 12.03
C ASP A 56 -16.26 -16.53 13.00
N ARG A 57 -15.78 -16.81 14.22
CA ARG A 57 -15.36 -15.76 15.16
C ARG A 57 -14.24 -14.87 14.61
N HIS A 58 -13.30 -15.47 13.88
CA HIS A 58 -12.16 -14.75 13.28
C HIS A 58 -12.67 -13.86 12.14
N ARG A 59 -13.67 -14.33 11.37
CA ARG A 59 -14.33 -13.53 10.32
C ARG A 59 -15.14 -12.38 10.90
N GLN A 60 -15.92 -12.65 11.96
CA GLN A 60 -16.72 -11.66 12.67
C GLN A 60 -15.84 -10.54 13.22
N TRP A 61 -14.72 -10.88 13.86
CA TRP A 61 -13.75 -9.89 14.35
C TRP A 61 -13.21 -8.99 13.22
N ILE A 62 -12.85 -9.56 12.06
CA ILE A 62 -12.41 -8.77 10.90
C ILE A 62 -13.55 -7.88 10.37
N GLU A 63 -14.77 -8.41 10.32
CA GLU A 63 -15.95 -7.69 9.86
C GLU A 63 -16.28 -6.50 10.78
N GLU A 64 -16.23 -6.69 12.10
CA GLU A 64 -16.45 -5.64 13.09
C GLU A 64 -15.44 -4.50 12.92
N LEU A 65 -14.15 -4.83 12.81
CA LEU A 65 -13.10 -3.84 12.53
C LEU A 65 -13.26 -3.18 11.16
N TYR A 66 -13.82 -3.88 10.17
CA TYR A 66 -14.11 -3.28 8.87
C TYR A 66 -15.30 -2.31 8.93
N ARG A 67 -16.35 -2.65 9.69
CA ARG A 67 -17.59 -1.87 9.84
C ARG A 67 -17.47 -0.72 10.82
N SER A 68 -16.47 -0.73 11.71
CA SER A 68 -16.28 0.34 12.68
C SER A 68 -16.21 1.72 12.01
N ASN A 69 -16.92 2.70 12.59
CA ASN A 69 -17.01 4.07 12.08
C ASN A 69 -15.82 4.95 12.47
N GLU A 70 -14.78 4.34 13.02
CA GLU A 70 -13.59 5.03 13.49
C GLU A 70 -12.78 5.59 12.33
N THR A 71 -12.57 6.90 12.34
CA THR A 71 -11.84 7.62 11.29
C THR A 71 -10.46 8.05 11.73
N ASP A 72 -10.11 7.78 12.98
CA ASP A 72 -8.82 8.10 13.58
C ASP A 72 -8.06 6.82 13.89
N ASP A 73 -6.74 6.94 13.90
CA ASP A 73 -5.82 5.87 14.28
C ASP A 73 -5.96 5.66 15.79
N ARG A 74 -7.01 4.94 16.20
CA ARG A 74 -7.11 4.47 17.59
C ARG A 74 -5.86 3.67 17.89
N GLN A 75 -5.48 3.63 19.16
CA GLN A 75 -4.38 2.82 19.69
C GLN A 75 -4.69 1.31 19.64
N ASP A 76 -5.37 0.86 18.58
CA ASP A 76 -5.60 -0.53 18.23
C ASP A 76 -4.41 -1.00 17.39
N ASP A 77 -3.62 -1.90 17.93
CA ASP A 77 -2.43 -2.45 17.29
C ASP A 77 -2.74 -3.19 15.96
N HIS A 78 -4.01 -3.52 15.72
CA HIS A 78 -4.44 -4.29 14.55
C HIS A 78 -5.02 -3.46 13.41
N VAL A 79 -5.34 -2.20 13.62
CA VAL A 79 -5.93 -1.33 12.59
C VAL A 79 -5.06 -0.11 12.39
N LYS A 80 -4.71 0.18 11.14
CA LYS A 80 -4.07 1.44 10.77
C LYS A 80 -4.84 2.17 9.70
N ILE A 81 -5.01 3.48 9.91
CA ILE A 81 -5.69 4.36 8.95
C ILE A 81 -4.67 5.28 8.28
N PHE A 82 -4.69 5.29 6.95
CA PHE A 82 -3.82 6.10 6.11
C PHE A 82 -4.65 6.96 5.18
N ARG A 83 -4.05 8.04 4.65
CA ARG A 83 -4.62 8.79 3.55
C ARG A 83 -4.38 8.04 2.25
N ASN A 84 -5.29 8.14 1.30
CA ASN A 84 -5.10 7.57 -0.04
C ASN A 84 -3.87 8.16 -0.75
N THR A 85 -3.54 9.43 -0.47
CA THR A 85 -2.35 10.11 -0.98
C THR A 85 -1.05 9.51 -0.47
N ASP A 86 -1.05 8.85 0.68
CA ASP A 86 0.15 8.18 1.22
C ASP A 86 0.61 7.01 0.34
N PHE A 87 -0.30 6.48 -0.49
CA PHE A 87 -0.04 5.44 -1.49
C PHE A 87 0.03 5.98 -2.92
N ALA A 88 0.04 7.31 -3.10
CA ALA A 88 0.10 7.90 -4.43
C ALA A 88 1.47 7.61 -5.07
N TYR A 89 1.42 7.14 -6.32
CA TYR A 89 2.61 7.02 -7.16
C TYR A 89 2.73 8.28 -8.02
N HIS A 90 3.81 9.02 -7.84
CA HIS A 90 4.12 10.21 -8.63
C HIS A 90 5.12 9.85 -9.73
N LYS A 91 4.68 9.92 -10.99
CA LYS A 91 5.57 9.86 -12.14
C LYS A 91 5.91 11.29 -12.55
N VAL A 92 7.16 11.69 -12.31
CA VAL A 92 7.69 12.99 -12.74
C VAL A 92 8.61 12.79 -13.93
N SER A 93 8.48 13.65 -14.94
CA SER A 93 9.39 13.73 -16.07
C SER A 93 10.25 14.96 -15.91
N VAL A 94 11.56 14.81 -16.04
CA VAL A 94 12.49 15.94 -16.07
C VAL A 94 12.73 16.30 -17.53
N VAL A 95 12.51 17.58 -17.84
CA VAL A 95 12.82 18.17 -19.14
C VAL A 95 13.88 19.24 -18.91
N PHE A 96 14.93 19.20 -19.72
CA PHE A 96 15.95 20.24 -19.74
C PHE A 96 15.62 21.20 -20.88
N TRP A 97 15.83 22.48 -20.62
CA TRP A 97 15.86 23.49 -21.68
C TRP A 97 17.30 24.01 -21.75
N GLN A 98 17.82 24.10 -22.96
CA GLN A 98 19.03 24.85 -23.28
C GLN A 98 18.65 26.01 -24.18
N THR A 99 19.51 27.00 -24.32
CA THR A 99 19.37 27.98 -25.41
C THR A 99 20.07 27.45 -26.65
N ASP A 100 19.48 27.69 -27.82
CA ASP A 100 20.18 27.48 -29.09
C ASP A 100 21.19 28.60 -29.35
N GLU A 101 21.86 28.55 -30.51
CA GLU A 101 22.82 29.56 -30.97
C GLU A 101 22.23 30.98 -31.12
N ASN A 102 20.90 31.13 -31.04
CA ASN A 102 20.16 32.39 -31.16
C ASN A 102 19.49 32.80 -29.83
N ASP A 103 19.93 32.25 -28.70
CA ASP A 103 19.35 32.46 -27.36
C ASP A 103 17.86 32.05 -27.24
N GLN A 104 17.35 31.19 -28.13
CA GLN A 104 15.98 30.69 -28.04
C GLN A 104 15.89 29.41 -27.20
N PRO A 105 14.80 29.22 -26.40
CA PRO A 105 14.62 28.00 -25.63
C PRO A 105 14.49 26.76 -26.54
N ALA A 106 15.48 25.88 -26.48
CA ALA A 106 15.48 24.55 -27.09
C ALA A 106 15.24 23.49 -26.02
N TYR A 107 14.20 22.66 -26.20
CA TYR A 107 13.92 21.54 -25.31
C TYR A 107 14.82 20.35 -25.66
N LEU A 108 15.64 19.88 -24.72
CA LEU A 108 16.34 18.61 -24.88
C LEU A 108 15.36 17.46 -24.65
N THR A 109 15.07 16.70 -25.69
CA THR A 109 14.20 15.51 -25.64
C THR A 109 14.95 14.24 -25.24
N GLU A 110 16.25 14.34 -24.93
CA GLU A 110 17.04 13.19 -24.49
C GLU A 110 16.52 12.67 -23.15
N LEU A 111 16.45 11.34 -23.04
CA LEU A 111 16.01 10.69 -21.82
C LEU A 111 17.03 10.93 -20.71
N TYR A 112 16.58 11.50 -19.59
CA TYR A 112 17.40 11.59 -18.39
C TYR A 112 17.77 10.18 -17.93
N SER A 113 19.06 9.85 -18.02
CA SER A 113 19.58 8.50 -17.86
C SER A 113 19.71 8.05 -16.40
N ARG A 114 19.60 8.97 -15.43
CA ARG A 114 19.70 8.65 -14.00
C ARG A 114 18.32 8.47 -13.38
N ALA A 115 18.15 7.38 -12.64
CA ALA A 115 16.96 7.18 -11.83
C ALA A 115 16.98 8.10 -10.60
N PHE A 116 15.90 8.83 -10.35
CA PHE A 116 15.72 9.56 -9.09
C PHE A 116 15.47 8.57 -7.95
N THR A 117 16.31 8.64 -6.93
CA THR A 117 16.12 7.94 -5.65
C THR A 117 16.00 8.97 -4.53
N PRO A 118 15.37 8.65 -3.39
CA PRO A 118 15.27 9.58 -2.25
C PRO A 118 16.64 10.12 -1.79
N ALA A 119 17.70 9.32 -1.93
CA ALA A 119 19.07 9.71 -1.56
C ALA A 119 19.70 10.72 -2.54
N ASN A 120 19.37 10.63 -3.82
CA ASN A 120 20.00 11.44 -4.87
C ASN A 120 19.18 12.67 -5.26
N PHE A 121 17.88 12.70 -4.93
CA PHE A 121 16.95 13.75 -5.35
C PHE A 121 17.45 15.16 -5.03
N LYS A 122 17.85 15.43 -3.77
CA LYS A 122 18.34 16.76 -3.38
C LYS A 122 19.62 17.19 -4.08
N LYS A 123 20.54 16.25 -4.35
CA LYS A 123 21.82 16.55 -5.00
C LYS A 123 21.63 16.82 -6.49
N GLU A 124 20.83 15.99 -7.15
CA GLU A 124 20.52 16.16 -8.58
C GLU A 124 19.71 17.43 -8.85
N GLN A 125 18.83 17.84 -7.93
CA GLN A 125 18.09 19.11 -8.02
C GLN A 125 18.97 20.35 -7.84
N GLN A 126 20.12 20.24 -7.14
CA GLN A 126 21.04 21.36 -6.89
C GLN A 126 22.16 21.47 -7.94
N PHE A 127 22.43 20.38 -8.66
CA PHE A 127 23.50 20.34 -9.66
C PHE A 127 23.10 21.01 -10.99
N TYR A 128 21.80 21.23 -11.19
CA TYR A 128 21.19 21.94 -12.30
C TYR A 128 20.42 23.16 -11.80
#